data_AF-A0A1F5IMN0-F1
#
_entry.id   AF-A0A1F5IMN0-F1
#
_cell.length_a   1.000
_cell.length_b   1.000
_cell.length_c   1.000
_cell.angle_alpha   90.00
_cell.angle_beta   90.00
_cell.angle_gamma   90.00
#
_symmetry.space_group_name_H-M   'P 1'
#
loop_
_entity.id
_entity.type
_entity.pdbx_description
1 polymer ?
#
loop_
_entity_poly.entity_id
_entity_poly.type
_entity_poly.pdbx_seq_one_letter_code
_entity_poly.pdbx_strand_id
1 'polypeptide(L)'
;MVSTGIIPPYFKELSKMLITKMLPGKRWNALTIFRLTTSIVFALIAFIFSEVIGDFPPFNRTFLRVIITLFFAFLGYGIFPDIARFVTLNTISGINYFVSRVGMEVMNQMLRLPQNNPFTNATYPGHHAPVGGVSVTQPLILDTSAIIDGRILDIAKTHFLYGTILLPSFVLQELQQVADSADFLKRSRGRRGFEIIEELKKVKGMRIEIWDKEPAAKTVDDKLIKLAKNLHGKIITTDFNLNRVASLSNVVVLNINDLSNAVKTVAVPGEELIVKIVHLGKDARQGVGYLPDGTMIVVEDGADLVGKEIKTEVTRLIQVPAGRMIFVKRNV
;
A
#
# COMPACT_ATOMS: atom_id res chain seq x y z
N MET A 1 -25.01 -2.89 17.59
CA MET A 1 -25.25 -1.44 17.43
C MET A 1 -24.30 -0.93 16.36
N VAL A 2 -24.66 -1.04 15.07
CA VAL A 2 -23.97 -0.37 13.95
C VAL A 2 -25.00 -0.11 12.84
N SER A 3 -25.30 1.18 12.69
CA SER A 3 -25.69 1.95 11.50
C SER A 3 -26.46 1.27 10.36
N THR A 4 -27.77 1.50 10.35
CA THR A 4 -28.64 1.41 9.17
C THR A 4 -28.24 2.47 8.14
N GLY A 5 -27.86 2.02 6.93
CA GLY A 5 -27.71 2.88 5.76
C GLY A 5 -29.00 3.63 5.45
N ILE A 6 -28.89 4.95 5.41
CA ILE A 6 -29.97 5.92 5.22
C ILE A 6 -30.37 5.90 3.74
N ILE A 7 -31.54 5.32 3.44
CA ILE A 7 -32.25 5.61 2.18
C ILE A 7 -32.95 6.97 2.35
N PRO A 8 -32.76 7.95 1.46
CA PRO A 8 -33.37 9.26 1.58
C PRO A 8 -34.90 9.18 1.70
N PRO A 9 -35.54 9.90 2.65
CA PRO A 9 -36.96 9.76 2.97
C PRO A 9 -37.89 10.04 1.78
N TYR A 10 -37.46 10.87 0.82
CA TYR A 10 -38.23 11.24 -0.37
C TYR A 10 -38.55 10.05 -1.30
N PHE A 11 -37.64 9.07 -1.40
CA PHE A 11 -37.84 7.90 -2.27
C PHE A 11 -38.87 6.90 -1.69
N LYS A 12 -38.93 6.83 -0.35
CA LYS A 12 -39.88 5.98 0.37
C LYS A 12 -41.30 6.55 0.30
N GLU A 13 -41.44 7.88 0.33
CA GLU A 13 -42.73 8.56 0.12
C GLU A 13 -43.21 8.50 -1.33
N LEU A 14 -42.33 8.69 -2.32
CA LEU A 14 -42.73 8.62 -3.74
C LEU A 14 -43.23 7.21 -4.12
N SER A 15 -42.58 6.16 -3.59
CA SER A 15 -43.04 4.77 -3.77
C SER A 15 -44.38 4.51 -3.09
N LYS A 16 -44.61 5.04 -1.88
CA LYS A 16 -45.89 4.89 -1.16
C LYS A 16 -47.02 5.69 -1.83
N MET A 17 -46.73 6.87 -2.38
CA MET A 17 -47.73 7.73 -3.01
C MET A 17 -48.20 7.19 -4.37
N LEU A 18 -47.29 6.62 -5.18
CA LEU A 18 -47.62 5.95 -6.45
C LEU A 18 -48.37 4.63 -6.23
N ILE A 19 -48.07 3.88 -5.15
CA ILE A 19 -48.73 2.60 -4.85
C ILE A 19 -50.15 2.77 -4.28
N THR A 20 -50.50 3.95 -3.75
CA THR A 20 -51.75 4.17 -2.99
C THR A 20 -52.86 4.89 -3.78
N LYS A 21 -52.55 5.54 -4.92
CA LYS A 21 -53.52 6.41 -5.63
C LYS A 21 -54.09 5.90 -6.97
N MET A 22 -53.93 4.63 -7.33
CA MET A 22 -54.68 4.01 -8.44
C MET A 22 -55.64 2.93 -7.94
N LEU A 23 -56.82 3.38 -7.51
CA LEU A 23 -58.13 2.72 -7.62
C LEU A 23 -58.36 1.35 -6.90
N PRO A 24 -59.64 1.06 -6.59
CA PRO A 24 -60.07 0.46 -5.33
C PRO A 24 -60.59 -0.98 -5.49
N GLY A 25 -60.70 -1.69 -4.37
CA GLY A 25 -61.37 -3.00 -4.30
C GLY A 25 -60.39 -4.15 -4.11
N LYS A 26 -60.12 -4.48 -2.84
CA LYS A 26 -59.49 -5.73 -2.37
C LYS A 26 -58.26 -6.17 -3.20
N ARG A 27 -57.12 -5.50 -3.01
CA ARG A 27 -55.83 -5.93 -3.58
C ARG A 27 -55.56 -7.37 -3.13
N TRP A 28 -55.60 -8.31 -4.07
CA TRP A 28 -55.21 -9.68 -3.82
C TRP A 28 -53.76 -9.68 -3.32
N ASN A 29 -53.52 -10.21 -2.12
CA ASN A 29 -52.16 -10.36 -1.61
C ASN A 29 -51.37 -11.19 -2.64
N ALA A 30 -50.09 -10.86 -2.87
CA ALA A 30 -49.24 -11.63 -3.78
C ALA A 30 -49.23 -13.13 -3.42
N LEU A 31 -49.38 -13.45 -2.14
CA LEU A 31 -49.56 -14.82 -1.64
C LEU A 31 -50.88 -15.45 -2.11
N THR A 32 -51.99 -14.71 -2.15
CA THR A 32 -53.27 -15.21 -2.65
C THR A 32 -53.23 -15.43 -4.15
N ILE A 33 -52.57 -14.53 -4.91
CA ILE A 33 -52.34 -14.71 -6.35
C ILE A 33 -51.50 -15.97 -6.58
N PHE A 34 -50.40 -16.14 -5.84
CA PHE A 34 -49.53 -17.31 -5.94
C PHE A 34 -50.23 -18.62 -5.55
N ARG A 35 -51.09 -18.61 -4.52
CA ARG A 35 -51.92 -19.77 -4.12
C ARG A 35 -52.92 -20.15 -5.22
N LEU A 36 -53.55 -19.16 -5.86
CA LEU A 36 -54.48 -19.41 -6.96
C LEU A 36 -53.77 -19.97 -8.19
N THR A 37 -52.62 -19.40 -8.57
CA THR A 37 -51.87 -19.87 -9.74
C THR A 37 -51.35 -21.30 -9.52
N THR A 38 -50.79 -21.60 -8.35
CA THR A 38 -50.32 -22.96 -8.01
C THR A 38 -51.48 -23.96 -7.97
N SER A 39 -52.63 -23.59 -7.42
CA SER A 39 -53.84 -24.43 -7.45
C SER A 39 -54.28 -24.79 -8.88
N ILE A 40 -54.30 -23.81 -9.80
CA ILE A 40 -54.65 -24.03 -11.21
C ILE A 40 -53.65 -24.97 -11.89
N VAL A 41 -52.34 -24.76 -11.67
CA VAL A 41 -51.30 -25.61 -12.25
C VAL A 41 -51.43 -27.06 -11.78
N PHE A 42 -51.63 -27.28 -10.48
CA PHE A 42 -51.83 -28.62 -9.93
C PHE A 42 -53.12 -29.27 -10.43
N ALA A 43 -54.20 -28.50 -10.56
CA ALA A 43 -55.45 -28.99 -11.14
C ALA A 43 -55.27 -29.43 -12.60
N LEU A 44 -54.57 -28.64 -13.42
CA LEU A 44 -54.30 -28.98 -14.82
C LEU A 44 -53.44 -30.23 -14.95
N ILE A 45 -52.37 -30.35 -14.16
CA ILE A 45 -51.52 -31.54 -14.14
C ILE A 45 -52.36 -32.76 -13.73
N ALA A 46 -53.11 -32.66 -12.64
CA ALA A 46 -53.97 -33.75 -12.18
C ALA A 46 -55.04 -34.14 -13.22
N PHE A 47 -55.61 -33.17 -13.93
CA PHE A 47 -56.59 -33.41 -14.98
C PHE A 47 -56.02 -34.18 -16.18
N ILE A 48 -54.77 -33.88 -16.56
CA ILE A 48 -54.05 -34.60 -17.62
C ILE A 48 -53.73 -36.03 -17.15
N PHE A 49 -53.14 -36.18 -15.95
CA PHE A 49 -52.75 -37.48 -15.43
C PHE A 49 -53.94 -38.39 -15.07
N SER A 50 -55.07 -37.82 -14.68
CA SER A 50 -56.29 -38.58 -14.36
C SER A 50 -56.82 -39.38 -15.55
N GLU A 51 -56.45 -39.04 -16.78
CA GLU A 51 -56.85 -39.76 -17.98
C GLU A 51 -56.26 -41.18 -18.04
N VAL A 52 -55.11 -41.39 -17.39
CA VAL A 52 -54.43 -42.71 -17.31
C VAL A 52 -55.20 -43.68 -16.41
N ILE A 53 -56.08 -43.18 -15.54
CA ILE A 53 -56.82 -44.00 -14.57
C ILE A 53 -58.09 -44.56 -15.26
N GLY A 54 -58.22 -45.89 -15.23
CA GLY A 54 -59.39 -46.61 -15.73
C GLY A 54 -60.60 -46.57 -14.79
N ASP A 55 -61.71 -47.21 -15.18
CA ASP A 55 -62.92 -47.31 -14.36
C ASP A 55 -62.69 -48.13 -13.09
N PHE A 56 -63.20 -47.66 -11.95
CA PHE A 56 -63.11 -48.35 -10.66
C PHE A 56 -64.51 -48.46 -10.01
N PRO A 57 -65.22 -49.59 -10.19
CA PRO A 57 -66.56 -49.78 -9.62
C PRO A 57 -66.55 -49.64 -8.08
N PRO A 58 -67.55 -48.97 -7.46
CA PRO A 58 -68.81 -48.50 -8.03
C PRO A 58 -68.76 -47.10 -8.68
N PHE A 59 -67.59 -46.47 -8.78
CA PHE A 59 -67.44 -45.09 -9.25
C PHE A 59 -67.14 -45.03 -10.75
N ASN A 60 -67.78 -44.09 -11.46
CA ASN A 60 -67.49 -43.86 -12.88
C ASN A 60 -66.17 -43.08 -13.05
N ARG A 61 -65.47 -43.27 -14.19
CA ARG A 61 -64.21 -42.56 -14.49
C ARG A 61 -64.32 -41.04 -14.40
N THR A 62 -65.44 -40.46 -14.84
CA THR A 62 -65.67 -39.01 -14.79
C THR A 62 -65.69 -38.48 -13.35
N PHE A 63 -66.32 -39.21 -12.43
CA PHE A 63 -66.41 -38.87 -11.02
C PHE A 63 -65.04 -38.94 -10.34
N LEU A 64 -64.28 -40.02 -10.60
CA LEU A 64 -62.91 -40.15 -10.10
C LEU A 64 -62.01 -39.03 -10.61
N ARG A 65 -62.14 -38.66 -11.90
CA ARG A 65 -61.41 -37.55 -12.50
C ARG A 65 -61.68 -36.22 -11.80
N VAL A 66 -62.95 -35.89 -11.55
CA VAL A 66 -63.34 -34.66 -10.87
C VAL A 66 -62.78 -34.63 -9.44
N ILE A 67 -62.91 -35.73 -8.70
CA ILE A 67 -62.40 -35.82 -7.32
C ILE A 67 -60.89 -35.65 -7.27
N ILE A 68 -60.14 -36.34 -8.13
CA ILE A 68 -58.68 -36.24 -8.17
C ILE A 68 -58.26 -34.81 -8.52
N THR A 69 -58.89 -34.21 -9.54
CA THR A 69 -58.58 -32.84 -9.95
C THR A 69 -58.84 -31.83 -8.81
N LEU A 70 -59.98 -31.94 -8.12
CA LEU A 70 -60.31 -31.09 -6.98
C LEU A 70 -59.36 -31.31 -5.79
N PHE A 71 -58.98 -32.56 -5.53
CA PHE A 71 -58.04 -32.90 -4.46
C PHE A 71 -56.67 -32.25 -4.68
N PHE A 72 -56.11 -32.38 -5.89
CA PHE A 72 -54.83 -31.75 -6.22
C PHE A 72 -54.92 -30.23 -6.31
N ALA A 73 -56.04 -29.67 -6.76
CA ALA A 73 -56.28 -28.23 -6.72
C ALA A 73 -56.27 -27.69 -5.28
N PHE A 74 -56.92 -28.39 -4.35
CA PHE A 74 -56.93 -28.05 -2.93
C PHE A 74 -55.54 -28.16 -2.30
N LEU A 75 -54.81 -29.23 -2.62
CA LEU A 75 -53.45 -29.46 -2.15
C LEU A 75 -52.47 -28.39 -2.66
N GLY A 76 -52.60 -28.01 -3.93
CA GLY A 76 -51.83 -26.92 -4.55
C GLY A 76 -52.15 -25.55 -3.97
N TYR A 77 -53.39 -25.30 -3.54
CA TYR A 77 -53.78 -24.05 -2.89
C TYR A 77 -53.31 -23.95 -1.44
N GLY A 78 -53.46 -25.04 -0.67
CA GLY A 78 -53.28 -25.04 0.77
C GLY A 78 -51.87 -25.40 1.23
N ILE A 79 -51.31 -26.49 0.72
CA ILE A 79 -50.12 -27.12 1.32
C ILE A 79 -48.85 -26.65 0.62
N PHE A 80 -48.84 -26.68 -0.72
CA PHE A 80 -47.65 -26.39 -1.50
C PHE A 80 -47.06 -24.99 -1.25
N PRO A 81 -47.85 -23.90 -1.18
CA PRO A 81 -47.30 -22.54 -1.01
C PRO A 81 -46.64 -22.32 0.35
N ASP A 82 -47.13 -23.00 1.38
CA ASP A 82 -46.59 -22.90 2.73
C ASP A 82 -45.30 -23.71 2.87
N ILE A 83 -45.24 -24.91 2.26
CA ILE A 83 -43.99 -25.68 2.15
C ILE A 83 -42.96 -24.92 1.32
N ALA A 84 -43.34 -24.39 0.16
CA ALA A 84 -42.44 -23.64 -0.72
C ALA A 84 -41.86 -22.41 0.00
N ARG A 85 -42.67 -21.70 0.78
CA ARG A 85 -42.23 -20.57 1.61
C ARG A 85 -41.24 -21.03 2.70
N PHE A 86 -41.54 -22.11 3.41
CA PHE A 86 -40.65 -22.65 4.43
C PHE A 86 -39.30 -23.04 3.83
N VAL A 87 -39.28 -23.79 2.72
CA VAL A 87 -38.04 -24.18 2.04
C VAL A 87 -37.27 -22.94 1.61
N THR A 88 -37.92 -21.99 0.94
CA THR A 88 -37.27 -20.77 0.44
C THR A 88 -36.62 -19.96 1.57
N LEU A 89 -37.33 -19.78 2.69
CA LEU A 89 -36.80 -19.01 3.83
C LEU A 89 -35.61 -19.71 4.48
N ASN A 90 -35.68 -21.03 4.66
CA ASN A 90 -34.57 -21.80 5.22
C ASN A 90 -33.37 -21.85 4.27
N THR A 91 -33.59 -21.98 2.96
CA THR A 91 -32.53 -21.94 1.95
C THR A 91 -31.85 -20.57 1.91
N ILE A 92 -32.60 -19.47 1.88
CA ILE A 92 -32.03 -18.12 1.89
C ILE A 92 -31.25 -17.87 3.18
N SER A 93 -31.80 -18.26 4.33
CA SER A 93 -31.11 -18.13 5.62
C SER A 93 -29.82 -18.97 5.65
N GLY A 94 -29.86 -20.18 5.12
CA GLY A 94 -28.69 -21.06 5.01
C GLY A 94 -27.61 -20.50 4.10
N ILE A 95 -27.98 -19.97 2.94
CA ILE A 95 -27.05 -19.30 2.01
C ILE A 95 -26.44 -18.06 2.66
N ASN A 96 -27.25 -17.21 3.29
CA ASN A 96 -26.74 -16.02 3.96
C ASN A 96 -25.78 -16.38 5.12
N TYR A 97 -26.12 -17.41 5.90
CA TYR A 97 -25.22 -17.94 6.93
C TYR A 97 -23.91 -18.47 6.33
N PHE A 98 -23.97 -19.24 5.25
CA PHE A 98 -22.78 -19.75 4.58
C PHE A 98 -21.90 -18.63 3.99
N VAL A 99 -22.49 -17.68 3.27
CA VAL A 99 -21.79 -16.53 2.67
C VAL A 99 -21.14 -15.67 3.76
N SER A 100 -21.84 -15.40 4.86
CA SER A 100 -21.26 -14.67 6.00
C SER A 100 -20.15 -15.44 6.69
N ARG A 101 -20.26 -16.76 6.86
CA ARG A 101 -19.20 -17.60 7.44
C ARG A 101 -17.96 -17.65 6.56
N VAL A 102 -18.12 -17.88 5.26
CA VAL A 102 -17.01 -17.87 4.29
C VAL A 102 -16.41 -16.47 4.18
N GLY A 103 -17.24 -15.43 4.10
CA GLY A 103 -16.80 -14.04 4.04
C GLY A 103 -15.99 -13.64 5.28
N MET A 104 -16.42 -14.04 6.47
CA MET A 104 -15.68 -13.78 7.71
C MET A 104 -14.39 -14.57 7.79
N GLU A 105 -14.36 -15.82 7.31
CA GLU A 105 -13.14 -16.64 7.28
C GLU A 105 -12.12 -16.07 6.29
N VAL A 106 -12.55 -15.69 5.08
CA VAL A 106 -11.69 -15.05 4.07
C VAL A 106 -11.22 -13.67 4.55
N MET A 107 -12.09 -12.87 5.18
CA MET A 107 -11.72 -11.59 5.79
C MET A 107 -10.70 -11.78 6.92
N ASN A 108 -10.88 -12.79 7.77
CA ASN A 108 -9.90 -13.14 8.80
C ASN A 108 -8.56 -13.57 8.21
N GLN A 109 -8.57 -14.25 7.07
CA GLN A 109 -7.33 -14.60 6.36
C GLN A 109 -6.68 -13.38 5.70
N MET A 110 -7.45 -12.45 5.14
CA MET A 110 -6.93 -11.17 4.65
C MET A 110 -6.40 -10.27 5.76
N LEU A 111 -7.02 -10.28 6.94
CA LEU A 111 -6.51 -9.59 8.15
C LEU A 111 -5.25 -10.25 8.72
N ARG A 112 -4.96 -11.52 8.36
CA ARG A 112 -3.74 -12.26 8.73
C ARG A 112 -2.66 -12.22 7.66
N LEU A 113 -2.95 -11.71 6.46
CA LEU A 113 -1.90 -11.29 5.55
C LEU A 113 -1.21 -10.09 6.19
N PRO A 114 0.11 -10.14 6.44
CA PRO A 114 0.84 -8.96 6.84
C PRO A 114 0.69 -7.94 5.71
N GLN A 115 -0.19 -6.96 5.87
CA GLN A 115 -0.05 -5.71 5.14
C GLN A 115 1.25 -5.10 5.66
N ASN A 116 2.35 -5.37 4.96
CA ASN A 116 3.57 -4.60 5.04
C ASN A 116 3.29 -3.20 4.47
N ASN A 117 2.43 -2.45 5.15
CA ASN A 117 2.42 -1.00 5.12
C ASN A 117 3.26 -0.56 6.32
N PRO A 118 4.48 -0.03 6.12
CA PRO A 118 5.35 0.38 7.21
C PRO A 118 4.84 1.60 7.99
N PHE A 119 3.63 2.08 7.68
CA PHE A 119 3.08 3.30 8.23
C PHE A 119 1.61 3.10 8.58
N THR A 120 1.31 3.48 9.82
CA THR A 120 0.00 3.62 10.45
C THR A 120 -0.51 2.41 11.25
N ASN A 121 -0.55 2.65 12.58
CA ASN A 121 -1.41 2.01 13.58
C ASN A 121 -0.88 0.78 14.30
N ALA A 122 0.26 0.97 14.95
CA ALA A 122 0.63 0.25 16.15
C ALA A 122 0.03 0.96 17.39
N THR A 123 -1.20 0.63 17.77
CA THR A 123 -1.63 0.75 19.17
C THR A 123 -1.16 -0.52 19.88
N TYR A 124 0.04 -0.49 20.46
CA TYR A 124 0.54 -1.60 21.27
C TYR A 124 0.14 -1.41 22.75
N PRO A 125 -0.26 -2.50 23.44
CA PRO A 125 -0.67 -2.47 24.83
C PRO A 125 0.55 -2.24 25.74
N GLY A 126 0.30 -1.49 26.81
CA GLY A 126 1.25 -0.96 27.78
C GLY A 126 2.47 -1.82 28.12
N HIS A 127 3.64 -1.21 27.96
CA HIS A 127 4.72 -1.24 28.94
C HIS A 127 5.18 0.21 29.13
N HIS A 128 4.39 0.98 29.90
CA HIS A 128 4.85 2.26 30.43
C HIS A 128 5.86 1.98 31.54
N ALA A 129 7.15 2.09 31.22
CA ALA A 129 8.13 2.37 32.26
C ALA A 129 7.90 3.82 32.73
N PRO A 130 7.71 4.08 34.03
CA PRO A 130 7.46 5.43 34.50
C PRO A 130 8.77 6.23 34.59
N VAL A 131 8.59 7.56 34.56
CA VAL A 131 9.51 8.64 34.95
C VAL A 131 10.43 9.20 33.84
N GLY A 132 10.01 10.36 33.30
CA GLY A 132 10.91 11.44 32.86
C GLY A 132 11.60 11.34 31.49
N GLY A 133 11.41 10.27 30.72
CA GLY A 133 12.03 10.11 29.39
C GLY A 133 11.00 10.19 28.27
N VAL A 134 11.26 11.00 27.25
CA VAL A 134 10.46 11.02 26.01
C VAL A 134 10.39 9.59 25.45
N SER A 135 9.18 9.07 25.24
CA SER A 135 8.97 7.78 24.56
C SER A 135 9.21 7.96 23.07
N VAL A 136 10.46 7.85 22.64
CA VAL A 136 10.83 7.93 21.23
C VAL A 136 10.56 6.58 20.57
N THR A 137 9.56 6.55 19.69
CA THR A 137 9.22 5.36 18.90
C THR A 137 9.75 5.53 17.47
N GLN A 138 10.49 4.54 16.98
CA GLN A 138 11.08 4.50 15.64
C GLN A 138 11.90 5.75 15.24
N PRO A 139 12.91 6.14 16.05
CA PRO A 139 13.75 7.30 15.75
C PRO A 139 14.61 7.14 14.50
N LEU A 140 15.00 8.28 13.96
CA LEU A 140 16.09 8.40 12.99
C LEU A 140 17.41 8.61 13.75
N ILE A 141 18.28 7.61 13.78
CA ILE A 141 19.55 7.67 14.51
C ILE A 141 20.63 8.18 13.56
N LEU A 142 21.26 9.29 13.92
CA LEU A 142 22.22 9.98 13.08
C LEU A 142 23.66 9.54 13.37
N ASP A 143 24.42 9.25 12.31
CA ASP A 143 25.84 8.89 12.35
C ASP A 143 26.75 10.10 12.02
N THR A 144 27.99 10.09 12.52
CA THR A 144 29.03 11.12 12.30
C THR A 144 29.27 11.38 10.82
N SER A 145 29.30 10.31 10.01
CA SER A 145 29.55 10.40 8.56
C SER A 145 28.48 11.23 7.82
N ALA A 146 27.21 11.07 8.19
CA ALA A 146 26.09 11.82 7.61
C ALA A 146 26.10 13.29 8.06
N ILE A 147 26.50 13.55 9.30
CA ILE A 147 26.63 14.92 9.84
C ILE A 147 27.71 15.68 9.08
N ILE A 148 28.89 15.08 8.91
CA ILE A 148 30.03 15.74 8.26
C ILE A 148 29.76 16.02 6.77
N ASP A 149 29.12 15.08 6.08
CA ASP A 149 28.72 15.25 4.66
C ASP A 149 27.78 16.46 4.51
N GLY A 150 26.75 16.51 5.36
CA GLY A 150 25.86 17.66 5.51
C GLY A 150 24.67 17.73 4.55
N ARG A 151 24.61 16.89 3.51
CA ARG A 151 23.41 16.82 2.63
C ARG A 151 22.14 16.45 3.39
N ILE A 152 22.28 15.86 4.58
CA ILE A 152 21.16 15.57 5.48
C ILE A 152 20.33 16.83 5.81
N LEU A 153 20.97 17.99 5.92
CA LEU A 153 20.30 19.26 6.18
C LEU A 153 19.43 19.70 5.00
N ASP A 154 19.94 19.55 3.78
CA ASP A 154 19.20 19.91 2.58
C ASP A 154 18.00 18.99 2.38
N ILE A 155 18.20 17.67 2.59
CA ILE A 155 17.11 16.68 2.55
C ILE A 155 16.05 16.95 3.63
N ALA A 156 16.48 17.40 4.82
CA ALA A 156 15.56 17.80 5.87
C ALA A 156 14.75 19.06 5.49
N LYS A 157 15.39 20.07 4.90
CA LYS A 157 14.74 21.31 4.44
C LYS A 157 13.71 21.06 3.33
N THR A 158 13.86 20.01 2.53
CA THR A 158 12.87 19.61 1.52
C THR A 158 11.68 18.83 2.09
N HIS A 159 11.62 18.61 3.40
CA HIS A 159 10.55 17.88 4.11
C HIS A 159 10.46 16.38 3.75
N PHE A 160 11.52 15.80 3.18
CA PHE A 160 11.60 14.35 2.94
C PHE A 160 11.88 13.55 4.22
N LEU A 161 12.35 14.22 5.29
CA LEU A 161 12.58 13.62 6.60
C LEU A 161 11.63 14.23 7.63
N TYR A 162 11.09 13.37 8.48
CA TYR A 162 10.15 13.74 9.55
C TYR A 162 10.35 12.88 10.79
N GLY A 163 9.86 13.37 11.93
CA GLY A 163 9.91 12.66 13.21
C GLY A 163 11.07 13.08 14.10
N THR A 164 11.47 12.18 15.00
CA THR A 164 12.55 12.43 15.98
C THR A 164 13.87 11.90 15.45
N ILE A 165 14.84 12.79 15.27
CA ILE A 165 16.25 12.46 15.08
C ILE A 165 16.87 12.27 16.46
N LEU A 166 17.42 11.09 16.70
CA LEU A 166 18.29 10.83 17.84
C LEU A 166 19.73 11.07 17.45
N LEU A 167 20.39 11.91 18.24
CA LEU A 167 21.82 12.18 18.15
C LEU A 167 22.52 11.56 19.36
N PRO A 168 23.14 10.38 19.21
CA PRO A 168 23.80 9.71 20.33
C PRO A 168 24.98 10.52 20.87
N SER A 169 25.18 10.50 22.19
CA SER A 169 26.30 11.18 22.85
C SER A 169 27.67 10.74 22.32
N PHE A 170 27.83 9.45 22.00
CA PHE A 170 29.08 8.92 21.44
C PHE A 170 29.36 9.39 20.00
N VAL A 171 28.33 9.70 19.20
CA VAL A 171 28.47 10.32 17.87
C VAL A 171 28.94 11.77 18.02
N LEU A 172 28.42 12.50 19.01
CA LEU A 172 28.89 13.84 19.33
C LEU A 172 30.35 13.86 19.78
N GLN A 173 30.76 12.89 20.58
CA GLN A 173 32.16 12.75 21.01
C GLN A 173 33.10 12.48 19.83
N GLU A 174 32.71 11.59 18.91
CA GLU A 174 33.48 11.34 17.70
C GLU A 174 33.57 12.59 16.81
N LEU A 175 32.45 13.31 16.62
CA LEU A 175 32.44 14.56 15.88
C LEU A 175 33.34 15.63 16.52
N GLN A 176 33.35 15.71 17.86
CA GLN A 176 34.24 16.60 18.59
C GLN A 176 35.72 16.24 18.37
N GLN A 177 36.08 14.96 18.43
CA GLN A 177 37.44 14.50 18.13
C GLN A 177 37.88 14.89 16.71
N VAL A 178 36.95 14.83 15.74
CA VAL A 178 37.21 15.30 14.37
C VAL A 178 37.39 16.82 14.33
N ALA A 179 36.58 17.58 15.07
CA ALA A 179 36.67 19.04 15.17
C ALA A 179 37.96 19.51 15.88
N ASP A 180 38.52 18.70 16.77
CA ASP A 180 39.77 18.99 17.49
C ASP A 180 41.02 18.39 16.80
N SER A 181 40.86 17.83 15.61
CA SER A 181 41.96 17.23 14.86
C SER A 181 43.07 18.24 14.52
N ALA A 182 44.33 17.80 14.61
CA ALA A 182 45.48 18.57 14.13
C ALA A 182 45.39 18.87 12.62
N ASP A 183 44.78 17.96 11.86
CA ASP A 183 44.52 18.12 10.44
C ASP A 183 43.47 19.23 10.22
N PHE A 184 43.87 20.27 9.48
CA PHE A 184 43.01 21.42 9.21
C PHE A 184 41.71 21.06 8.48
N LEU A 185 41.75 20.15 7.50
CA LEU A 185 40.58 19.75 6.73
C LEU A 185 39.61 18.94 7.58
N LYS A 186 40.11 17.98 8.37
CA LYS A 186 39.27 17.22 9.32
C LYS A 186 38.62 18.15 10.33
N ARG A 187 39.39 19.05 10.94
CA ARG A 187 38.90 20.06 11.89
C ARG A 187 37.87 21.01 11.30
N SER A 188 38.09 21.50 10.09
CA SER A 188 37.10 22.33 9.37
C SER A 188 35.81 21.57 9.12
N ARG A 189 35.88 20.30 8.71
CA ARG A 189 34.72 19.42 8.50
C ARG A 189 33.98 19.12 9.80
N GLY A 190 34.68 18.84 10.90
CA GLY A 190 34.09 18.61 12.22
C GLY A 190 33.32 19.83 12.73
N ARG A 191 33.90 21.03 12.63
CA ARG A 191 33.22 22.29 12.99
C ARG A 191 31.97 22.54 12.16
N ARG A 192 32.05 22.34 10.84
CA ARG A 192 30.88 22.41 9.95
C ARG A 192 29.78 21.42 10.36
N GLY A 193 30.14 20.25 10.86
CA GLY A 193 29.19 19.27 11.39
C GLY A 193 28.36 19.81 12.56
N PHE A 194 28.97 20.58 13.48
CA PHE A 194 28.23 21.24 14.56
C PHE A 194 27.26 22.31 14.03
N GLU A 195 27.68 23.12 13.05
CA GLU A 195 26.81 24.09 12.38
C GLU A 195 25.60 23.40 11.72
N ILE A 196 25.82 22.24 11.09
CA ILE A 196 24.76 21.42 10.49
C ILE A 196 23.76 20.94 11.54
N ILE A 197 24.23 20.50 12.72
CA ILE A 197 23.35 20.09 13.82
C ILE A 197 22.50 21.28 14.30
N GLU A 198 23.10 22.47 14.45
CA GLU A 198 22.37 23.68 14.85
C GLU A 198 21.29 24.08 13.85
N GLU A 199 21.59 23.99 12.55
CA GLU A 199 20.63 24.27 11.50
C GLU A 199 19.53 23.20 11.42
N LEU A 200 19.87 21.92 11.60
CA LEU A 200 18.88 20.83 11.65
C LEU A 200 17.87 21.05 12.79
N LYS A 201 18.28 21.61 13.93
CA LYS A 201 17.37 21.93 15.07
C LYS A 201 16.31 22.97 14.70
N LYS A 202 16.58 23.82 13.70
CA LYS A 202 15.69 24.90 13.24
C LYS A 202 14.71 24.43 12.17
N VAL A 203 14.91 23.23 11.60
CA VAL A 203 14.03 22.70 10.55
C VAL A 203 12.67 22.32 11.13
N LYS A 204 11.60 22.85 10.52
CA LYS A 204 10.22 22.54 10.92
C LYS A 204 9.88 21.08 10.61
N GLY A 205 9.09 20.45 11.48
CA GLY A 205 8.63 19.06 11.28
C GLY A 205 9.60 17.98 11.73
N MET A 206 10.80 18.36 12.20
CA MET A 206 11.75 17.46 12.83
C MET A 206 12.05 17.90 14.26
N ARG A 207 12.33 16.92 15.12
CA ARG A 207 12.83 17.16 16.47
C ARG A 207 14.17 16.46 16.63
N ILE A 208 15.17 17.15 17.16
CA ILE A 208 16.45 16.53 17.52
C ILE A 208 16.48 16.32 19.03
N GLU A 209 16.76 15.10 19.45
CA GLU A 209 16.98 14.74 20.85
C GLU A 209 18.36 14.11 21.02
N ILE A 210 19.12 14.58 21.99
CA ILE A 210 20.41 13.99 22.35
C ILE A 210 20.14 12.73 23.17
N TRP A 211 20.79 11.63 22.81
CA TRP A 211 20.59 10.34 23.47
C TRP A 211 21.84 9.91 24.23
N ASP A 212 21.76 9.97 25.57
CA ASP A 212 22.92 9.71 26.44
C ASP A 212 23.10 8.24 26.81
N LYS A 213 22.10 7.38 26.59
CA LYS A 213 22.16 5.96 26.97
C LYS A 213 22.93 5.16 25.92
N GLU A 214 24.22 5.01 26.14
CA GLU A 214 25.12 4.27 25.26
C GLU A 214 24.95 2.73 25.42
N PRO A 215 24.73 1.99 24.33
CA PRO A 215 24.68 0.52 24.38
C PRO A 215 26.04 -0.10 24.71
N ALA A 216 26.03 -1.22 25.43
CA ALA A 216 27.25 -2.00 25.69
C ALA A 216 27.79 -2.64 24.40
N ALA A 217 28.72 -1.98 23.72
CA ALA A 217 29.40 -2.43 22.52
C ALA A 217 30.80 -1.79 22.41
N LYS A 218 31.70 -2.42 21.64
CA LYS A 218 33.09 -1.97 21.52
C LYS A 218 33.26 -0.88 20.46
N THR A 219 32.64 -1.07 19.29
CA THR A 219 32.76 -0.14 18.16
C THR A 219 31.59 0.84 18.13
N VAL A 220 31.77 2.00 17.50
CA VAL A 220 30.71 2.99 17.26
C VAL A 220 29.59 2.37 16.40
N ASP A 221 29.97 1.64 15.36
CA ASP A 221 29.05 0.93 14.46
C ASP A 221 28.14 -0.06 15.21
N ASP A 222 28.72 -0.89 16.08
CA ASP A 222 27.96 -1.85 16.90
C ASP A 222 27.01 -1.13 17.87
N LYS A 223 27.42 0.02 18.41
CA LYS A 223 26.56 0.85 19.27
C LYS A 223 25.37 1.40 18.49
N LEU A 224 25.59 1.93 17.28
CA LEU A 224 24.52 2.42 16.40
C LEU A 224 23.54 1.30 16.06
N ILE A 225 24.03 0.12 15.66
CA ILE A 225 23.19 -1.04 15.31
C ILE A 225 22.39 -1.51 16.52
N LYS A 226 23.00 -1.65 17.69
CA LYS A 226 22.29 -2.05 18.92
C LYS A 226 21.25 -1.02 19.34
N LEU A 227 21.58 0.27 19.27
CA LEU A 227 20.65 1.34 19.58
C LEU A 227 19.43 1.29 18.65
N ALA A 228 19.65 1.13 17.35
CA ALA A 228 18.60 1.03 16.36
C ALA A 228 17.70 -0.19 16.58
N LYS A 229 18.28 -1.35 16.94
CA LYS A 229 17.50 -2.54 17.30
C LYS A 229 16.63 -2.30 18.54
N ASN A 230 17.21 -1.74 19.59
CA ASN A 230 16.51 -1.53 20.87
C ASN A 230 15.33 -0.55 20.73
N LEU A 231 15.50 0.48 19.90
CA LEU A 231 14.49 1.53 19.71
C LEU A 231 13.61 1.32 18.48
N HIS A 232 13.82 0.22 17.74
CA HIS A 232 13.21 -0.03 16.43
C HIS A 232 13.41 1.16 15.47
N GLY A 233 14.56 1.83 15.58
CA GLY A 233 14.93 3.00 14.81
C GLY A 233 15.60 2.67 13.48
N LYS A 234 15.84 3.71 12.68
CA LYS A 234 16.53 3.64 11.39
C LYS A 234 17.84 4.41 11.48
N ILE A 235 18.91 3.92 10.86
CA ILE A 235 20.22 4.60 10.88
C ILE A 235 20.34 5.49 9.65
N ILE A 236 20.73 6.76 9.83
CA ILE A 236 21.11 7.67 8.75
C ILE A 236 22.64 7.72 8.70
N THR A 237 23.23 7.33 7.57
CA THR A 237 24.68 7.27 7.39
C THR A 237 25.06 7.56 5.92
N THR A 238 26.33 7.90 5.68
CA THR A 238 26.95 7.86 4.34
C THR A 238 27.93 6.70 4.20
N ASP A 239 28.25 6.00 5.29
CA ASP A 239 29.22 4.90 5.31
C ASP A 239 28.62 3.62 4.66
N PHE A 240 29.36 3.07 3.70
CA PHE A 240 28.98 1.87 2.96
C PHE A 240 29.07 0.59 3.81
N ASN A 241 30.08 0.47 4.66
CA ASN A 241 30.32 -0.70 5.51
C ASN A 241 29.28 -0.76 6.63
N LEU A 242 29.02 0.37 7.30
CA LEU A 242 27.95 0.45 8.31
C LEU A 242 26.60 0.10 7.68
N ASN A 243 26.30 0.64 6.49
CA ASN A 243 25.08 0.30 5.76
C ASN A 243 24.96 -1.22 5.52
N ARG A 244 26.03 -1.86 5.03
CA ARG A 244 26.04 -3.30 4.75
C ARG A 244 25.83 -4.14 6.01
N VAL A 245 26.56 -3.84 7.08
CA VAL A 245 26.51 -4.61 8.34
C VAL A 245 25.18 -4.39 9.07
N ALA A 246 24.66 -3.16 9.10
CA ALA A 246 23.36 -2.85 9.70
C ALA A 246 22.20 -3.52 8.96
N SER A 247 22.24 -3.53 7.62
CA SER A 247 21.24 -4.20 6.79
C SER A 247 21.20 -5.71 7.04
N LEU A 248 22.37 -6.37 7.13
CA LEU A 248 22.46 -7.80 7.51
C LEU A 248 21.92 -8.07 8.93
N SER A 249 21.96 -7.04 9.77
CA SER A 249 21.43 -7.06 11.13
C SER A 249 19.92 -6.74 11.20
N ASN A 250 19.20 -6.68 10.08
CA ASN A 250 17.78 -6.28 10.01
C ASN A 250 17.49 -4.89 10.57
N VAL A 251 18.46 -3.98 10.48
CA VAL A 251 18.26 -2.56 10.79
C VAL A 251 18.07 -1.82 9.47
N VAL A 252 17.01 -1.01 9.38
CA VAL A 252 16.76 -0.18 8.20
C VAL A 252 17.76 0.96 8.17
N VAL A 253 18.44 1.12 7.04
CA VAL A 253 19.43 2.18 6.82
C VAL A 253 18.90 3.16 5.78
N LEU A 254 18.96 4.44 6.12
CA LEU A 254 18.70 5.57 5.23
C LEU A 254 20.04 6.12 4.76
N ASN A 255 20.59 5.52 3.72
CA ASN A 255 21.88 5.95 3.18
C ASN A 255 21.70 7.15 2.22
N ILE A 256 22.40 8.24 2.50
CA ILE A 256 22.28 9.49 1.72
C ILE A 256 22.83 9.32 0.30
N ASN A 257 23.86 8.48 0.10
CA ASN A 257 24.38 8.19 -1.23
C ASN A 257 23.38 7.40 -2.07
N ASP A 258 22.70 6.43 -1.45
CA ASP A 258 21.66 5.65 -2.12
C ASP A 258 20.48 6.55 -2.52
N LEU A 259 20.04 7.44 -1.62
CA LEU A 259 19.00 8.43 -1.92
C LEU A 259 19.41 9.35 -3.08
N SER A 260 20.63 9.90 -3.04
CA SER A 260 21.17 10.76 -4.10
C SER A 260 21.14 10.06 -5.46
N ASN A 261 21.55 8.79 -5.51
CA ASN A 261 21.53 8.00 -6.74
C ASN A 261 20.11 7.64 -7.21
N ALA A 262 19.16 7.46 -6.28
CA ALA A 262 17.77 7.13 -6.59
C ALA A 262 17.00 8.31 -7.20
N VAL A 263 17.36 9.55 -6.85
CA VAL A 263 16.70 10.76 -7.37
C VAL A 263 17.34 11.34 -8.63
N LYS A 264 18.45 10.76 -9.11
CA LYS A 264 19.03 11.15 -10.40
C LYS A 264 18.04 10.88 -11.52
N THR A 265 17.84 11.88 -12.38
CA THR A 265 17.00 11.77 -13.56
C THR A 265 17.44 10.56 -14.39
N VAL A 266 16.50 9.68 -14.70
CA VAL A 266 16.75 8.52 -15.56
C VAL A 266 16.56 8.98 -16.99
N ALA A 267 17.66 9.11 -17.73
CA ALA A 267 17.58 9.22 -19.17
C ALA A 267 17.02 7.91 -19.75
N VAL A 268 16.01 7.97 -20.59
CA VAL A 268 15.42 6.78 -21.24
C VAL A 268 15.91 6.65 -22.68
N PRO A 269 16.07 5.42 -23.22
CA PRO A 269 16.36 5.26 -24.65
C PRO A 269 15.34 6.01 -25.51
N GLY A 270 15.81 6.76 -26.50
CA GLY A 270 14.99 7.64 -27.33
C GLY A 270 14.80 9.06 -26.79
N GLU A 271 15.24 9.36 -25.57
CA GLU A 271 15.21 10.73 -25.03
C GLU A 271 16.28 11.59 -25.69
N GLU A 272 15.91 12.82 -26.06
CA GLU A 272 16.84 13.80 -26.61
C GLU A 272 17.58 14.56 -25.51
N LEU A 273 18.91 14.60 -25.60
CA LEU A 273 19.77 15.34 -24.69
C LEU A 273 20.65 16.32 -25.47
N ILE A 274 20.84 17.52 -24.93
CA ILE A 274 21.87 18.46 -25.41
C ILE A 274 23.12 18.23 -24.59
N VAL A 275 24.22 17.89 -25.26
CA VAL A 275 25.47 17.49 -24.61
C VAL A 275 26.61 18.33 -25.16
N LYS A 276 27.36 18.95 -24.26
CA LYS A 276 28.65 19.57 -24.58
C LYS A 276 29.74 18.51 -24.53
N ILE A 277 30.45 18.33 -25.63
CA ILE A 277 31.58 17.39 -25.67
C ILE A 277 32.81 18.08 -25.10
N VAL A 278 33.36 17.52 -24.02
CA VAL A 278 34.48 18.10 -23.26
C VAL A 278 35.80 17.39 -23.58
N HIS A 279 35.76 16.07 -23.75
CA HIS A 279 36.95 15.25 -23.98
C HIS A 279 36.75 14.24 -25.11
N LEU A 280 37.87 13.76 -25.68
CA LEU A 280 37.85 12.55 -26.50
C LEU A 280 37.53 11.33 -25.62
N GLY A 281 36.71 10.43 -26.15
CA GLY A 281 36.38 9.16 -25.52
C GLY A 281 37.48 8.13 -25.63
N LYS A 282 37.22 6.94 -25.08
CA LYS A 282 38.18 5.84 -25.09
C LYS A 282 38.42 5.31 -26.50
N ASP A 283 37.37 5.22 -27.31
CA ASP A 283 37.48 4.88 -28.72
C ASP A 283 37.70 6.14 -29.56
N ALA A 284 38.50 6.03 -30.64
CA ALA A 284 38.90 7.18 -31.46
C ALA A 284 37.75 7.99 -32.07
N ARG A 285 36.54 7.41 -32.16
CA ARG A 285 35.34 8.07 -32.67
C ARG A 285 34.44 8.66 -31.59
N GLN A 286 34.70 8.38 -30.31
CA GLN A 286 33.84 8.81 -29.22
C GLN A 286 34.18 10.22 -28.73
N GLY A 287 33.15 10.96 -28.36
CA GLY A 287 33.25 12.14 -27.51
C GLY A 287 32.71 11.84 -26.11
N VAL A 288 33.17 12.59 -25.11
CA VAL A 288 32.68 12.49 -23.72
C VAL A 288 32.20 13.84 -23.24
N GLY A 289 30.99 13.86 -22.69
CA GLY A 289 30.40 14.99 -21.98
C GLY A 289 29.89 14.57 -20.60
N TYR A 290 29.35 15.52 -19.85
CA TYR A 290 28.81 15.28 -18.52
C TYR A 290 27.48 15.99 -18.35
N LEU A 291 26.53 15.33 -17.68
CA LEU A 291 25.34 16.01 -17.16
C LEU A 291 25.71 16.92 -15.97
N PRO A 292 24.84 17.86 -15.59
CA PRO A 292 25.07 18.73 -14.43
C PRO A 292 25.30 17.96 -13.11
N ASP A 293 24.76 16.74 -13.01
CA ASP A 293 24.92 15.86 -11.83
C ASP A 293 26.21 15.01 -11.87
N GLY A 294 27.06 15.20 -12.88
CA GLY A 294 28.32 14.49 -13.09
C GLY A 294 28.20 13.15 -13.81
N THR A 295 27.00 12.75 -14.25
CA THR A 295 26.82 11.52 -15.04
C THR A 295 27.56 11.62 -16.38
N MET A 296 28.42 10.64 -16.68
CA MET A 296 29.22 10.64 -17.90
C MET A 296 28.36 10.25 -19.10
N ILE A 297 28.39 11.08 -20.14
CA ILE A 297 27.74 10.82 -21.42
C ILE A 297 28.82 10.50 -22.46
N VAL A 298 28.72 9.34 -23.09
CA VAL A 298 29.55 8.93 -24.22
C VAL A 298 28.77 9.12 -25.50
N VAL A 299 29.26 9.99 -26.38
CA VAL A 299 28.66 10.31 -27.67
C VAL A 299 29.36 9.49 -28.76
N GLU A 300 28.61 8.65 -29.46
CA GLU A 300 29.07 7.97 -30.67
C GLU A 300 29.32 8.99 -31.81
N ASP A 301 30.44 8.83 -32.52
CA ASP A 301 30.92 9.77 -33.56
C ASP A 301 31.05 11.23 -33.07
N GLY A 302 31.34 11.41 -31.78
CA GLY A 302 31.52 12.71 -31.12
C GLY A 302 32.95 13.27 -31.10
N ALA A 303 33.96 12.50 -31.53
CA ALA A 303 35.37 12.89 -31.41
C ALA A 303 35.72 14.20 -32.14
N ASP A 304 35.15 14.43 -33.33
CA ASP A 304 35.41 15.63 -34.14
C ASP A 304 34.63 16.86 -33.66
N LEU A 305 33.82 16.70 -32.60
CA LEU A 305 32.89 17.70 -32.10
C LEU A 305 33.24 18.16 -30.68
N VAL A 306 34.46 17.86 -30.21
CA VAL A 306 34.99 18.36 -28.94
C VAL A 306 34.91 19.89 -28.89
N GLY A 307 34.39 20.41 -27.77
CA GLY A 307 34.15 21.83 -27.53
C GLY A 307 32.76 22.32 -27.97
N LYS A 308 32.00 21.53 -28.74
CA LYS A 308 30.66 21.91 -29.23
C LYS A 308 29.55 21.30 -28.38
N GLU A 309 28.38 21.97 -28.41
CA GLU A 309 27.12 21.44 -27.91
C GLU A 309 26.33 20.84 -29.07
N ILE A 310 25.84 19.61 -28.90
CA ILE A 310 25.09 18.89 -29.92
C ILE A 310 23.83 18.26 -29.33
N LYS A 311 22.79 18.15 -30.16
CA LYS A 311 21.61 17.34 -29.86
C LYS A 311 21.93 15.87 -30.11
N THR A 312 21.55 15.04 -29.15
CA THR A 312 21.84 13.61 -29.12
C THR A 312 20.60 12.85 -28.68
N GLU A 313 20.52 11.58 -29.03
CA GLU A 313 19.47 10.67 -28.62
C GLU A 313 20.09 9.55 -27.78
N VAL A 314 19.50 9.26 -26.62
CA VAL A 314 19.97 8.18 -25.73
C VAL A 314 19.77 6.83 -26.39
N THR A 315 20.85 6.04 -26.49
CA THR A 315 20.83 4.69 -27.05
C THR A 315 20.74 3.64 -25.96
N ARG A 316 21.59 3.74 -24.93
CA ARG A 316 21.64 2.76 -23.83
C ARG A 316 22.30 3.33 -22.59
N LEU A 317 21.99 2.73 -21.45
CA LEU A 317 22.58 3.07 -20.15
C LEU A 317 23.44 1.91 -19.66
N ILE A 318 24.63 2.21 -19.13
CA ILE A 318 25.50 1.25 -18.46
C ILE A 318 25.73 1.73 -17.02
N GLN A 319 25.46 0.85 -16.07
CA GLN A 319 25.87 1.05 -14.68
C GLN A 319 27.32 0.60 -14.51
N VAL A 320 28.18 1.46 -13.98
CA VAL A 320 29.57 1.17 -13.61
C VAL A 320 29.78 1.39 -12.10
N PRO A 321 30.86 0.87 -11.48
CA PRO A 321 31.11 1.07 -10.06
C PRO A 321 31.19 2.54 -9.63
N ALA A 322 31.65 3.42 -10.52
CA ALA A 322 31.75 4.86 -10.26
C ALA A 322 30.43 5.64 -10.46
N GLY A 323 29.38 5.00 -10.98
CA GLY A 323 28.11 5.65 -11.27
C GLY A 323 27.41 5.14 -12.52
N ARG A 324 26.64 6.00 -13.19
CA ARG A 324 25.97 5.67 -14.45
C ARG A 324 26.73 6.30 -15.61
N MET A 325 26.75 5.59 -16.73
CA MET A 325 27.26 6.06 -18.01
C MET A 325 26.13 5.96 -19.03
N ILE A 326 25.87 7.06 -19.74
CA ILE A 326 24.83 7.12 -20.75
C ILE A 326 25.51 7.13 -22.11
N PHE A 327 25.11 6.23 -23.00
CA PHE A 327 25.54 6.24 -24.38
C PHE A 327 24.47 6.94 -25.19
N VAL A 328 24.91 7.85 -26.04
CA VAL A 328 24.05 8.62 -26.93
C VAL A 328 24.64 8.59 -28.33
N LYS A 329 23.76 8.67 -29.33
CA LYS A 329 24.15 8.90 -30.73
C LYS A 329 23.76 10.32 -31.11
N ARG A 330 24.42 10.87 -32.12
CA ARG A 330 24.01 12.15 -32.69
C ARG A 330 22.59 12.04 -33.26
N ASN A 331 21.72 12.98 -32.90
CA ASN A 331 20.44 13.15 -33.56
C ASN A 331 20.65 14.21 -34.65
N VAL A 332 20.59 13.79 -35.93
CA VAL A 332 20.80 14.65 -37.11
C VAL A 332 19.46 15.12 -37.62
#